data_AF-A0A3D2L728-F1
#
_entry.id   AF-A0A3D2L728-F1
#
_cell.length_a   1.000
_cell.length_b   1.000
_cell.length_c   1.000
_cell.angle_alpha   90.00
_cell.angle_beta   90.00
_cell.angle_gamma   90.00
#
_symmetry.space_group_name_H-M   'P 1'
#
loop_
_entity.id
_entity.type
_entity.pdbx_description
1 polymer ?
#
loop_
_entity_poly.entity_id
_entity_poly.type
_entity_poly.pdbx_seq_one_letter_code
_entity_poly.pdbx_strand_id
1 'polypeptide(L)' 'RDQVLLGATGTGKTFTMAKIIEATQRPALILAPNKTLAAQLYGEFKSFFPENSVEYFVSYYD' A
#
# COMPACT_ATOMS: atom_id res chain seq x y z
N ARG A 1 -6.34 -19.46 -0.19
CA ARG A 1 -5.98 -19.43 -1.62
C ARG A 1 -5.24 -18.13 -1.84
N ASP A 2 -4.06 -18.20 -2.43
CA ASP A 2 -3.20 -17.02 -2.62
C ASP A 2 -3.42 -16.46 -4.02
N GLN A 3 -3.26 -15.15 -4.17
CA GLN A 3 -3.46 -14.43 -5.43
C GLN A 3 -2.23 -13.59 -5.75
N VAL A 4 -1.93 -13.43 -7.05
CA VAL A 4 -0.77 -12.67 -7.52
C VAL A 4 -1.22 -11.68 -8.58
N LEU A 5 -0.91 -10.40 -8.38
CA LEU A 5 -1.04 -9.37 -9.41
C LEU A 5 0.26 -9.31 -10.24
N LEU A 6 0.20 -9.79 -11.48
CA LEU A 6 1.29 -9.65 -12.45
C LEU A 6 1.20 -8.29 -13.16
N GLY A 7 1.74 -7.24 -12.53
CA GLY A 7 1.71 -5.87 -13.06
C GLY A 7 3.09 -5.37 -13.51
N ALA A 8 3.18 -4.88 -14.74
CA ALA A 8 4.40 -4.24 -15.24
C ALA A 8 4.71 -2.91 -14.51
N THR A 9 5.91 -2.37 -14.69
CA THR A 9 6.26 -1.05 -14.15
C THR A 9 5.44 0.04 -14.83
N GLY A 10 4.98 1.03 -14.06
CA GLY A 10 4.16 2.14 -14.58
C GLY A 10 2.67 1.83 -14.75
N THR A 11 2.20 0.60 -14.51
CA THR A 11 0.79 0.23 -14.71
C THR A 11 -0.13 0.57 -13.53
N GLY A 12 0.31 1.42 -12.59
CA GLY A 12 -0.53 1.86 -11.47
C GLY A 12 -0.86 0.78 -10.43
N LYS A 13 0.09 -0.13 -10.12
CA LYS A 13 -0.14 -1.23 -9.16
C LYS A 13 -0.67 -0.76 -7.80
N THR A 14 -0.16 0.33 -7.24
CA THR A 14 -0.64 0.87 -5.96
C THR A 14 -2.10 1.27 -6.03
N PHE A 15 -2.50 1.98 -7.09
CA PHE A 15 -3.88 2.38 -7.30
C PHE A 15 -4.80 1.16 -7.47
N THR A 16 -4.37 0.14 -8.22
CA THR A 16 -5.11 -1.13 -8.32
C THR A 16 -5.34 -1.77 -6.95
N MET A 17 -4.29 -1.84 -6.11
CA MET A 17 -4.40 -2.39 -4.75
C MET A 17 -5.29 -1.53 -3.85
N ALA A 18 -5.25 -0.20 -3.97
CA ALA A 18 -6.16 0.70 -3.27
C ALA A 18 -7.63 0.40 -3.62
N LYS A 19 -7.97 0.24 -4.91
CA LYS A 19 -9.34 -0.11 -5.32
C LYS A 19 -9.78 -1.48 -4.80
N ILE A 20 -8.88 -2.45 -4.65
CA ILE A 20 -9.18 -3.75 -4.03
C ILE A 20 -9.47 -3.58 -2.53
N ILE A 21 -8.65 -2.82 -1.81
CA ILE A 21 -8.85 -2.53 -0.38
C ILE A 21 -10.19 -1.81 -0.17
N GLU A 22 -10.49 -0.80 -1.00
CA GLU A 22 -11.77 -0.09 -0.99
C GLU A 22 -12.95 -1.02 -1.29
N ALA A 23 -12.88 -1.86 -2.32
CA ALA A 23 -13.99 -2.75 -2.65
C ALA A 23 -14.23 -3.84 -1.58
N THR A 24 -13.16 -4.27 -0.91
CA THR A 24 -13.27 -5.33 0.11
C THR A 24 -13.63 -4.81 1.50
N GLN A 25 -13.40 -3.52 1.79
CA GLN A 25 -13.68 -2.89 3.09
C GLN A 25 -13.06 -3.66 4.27
N ARG A 26 -11.81 -4.10 4.11
CA ARG A 26 -11.07 -4.84 5.15
C ARG A 26 -9.79 -4.09 5.53
N PRO A 27 -9.39 -4.11 6.82
CA PRO A 27 -8.06 -3.67 7.21
C PRO A 27 -6.99 -4.41 6.41
N ALA A 28 -6.00 -3.68 5.91
CA ALA A 28 -4.95 -4.22 5.06
C ALA A 28 -3.57 -3.89 5.64
N LEU A 29 -2.65 -4.86 5.57
CA LEU A 29 -1.24 -4.68 5.88
C LEU A 29 -0.44 -4.77 4.59
N ILE A 30 0.31 -3.72 4.28
CA ILE A 30 1.17 -3.65 3.10
C ILE A 30 2.61 -3.82 3.56
N LEU A 31 3.28 -4.84 3.06
CA LEU A 31 4.68 -5.12 3.37
C LEU A 31 5.57 -4.62 2.23
N ALA A 32 6.57 -3.82 2.58
CA ALA A 32 7.58 -3.31 1.65
C ALA A 32 8.96 -3.83 2.05
N PRO A 33 9.85 -4.12 1.09
CA PRO A 33 11.16 -4.72 1.36
C PRO A 33 12.18 -3.73 1.93
N ASN A 34 11.91 -2.43 1.90
CA ASN A 34 12.80 -1.39 2.44
C ASN A 34 12.05 -0.13 2.86
N LYS A 35 12.71 0.70 3.69
CA LYS A 35 12.17 1.94 4.26
C LYS A 35 11.76 2.96 3.18
N THR A 36 12.52 3.08 2.08
CA THR A 36 12.23 4.03 0.99
C THR A 36 10.92 3.71 0.28
N LEU A 37 10.72 2.45 -0.13
CA LEU A 37 9.48 2.03 -0.78
C LEU A 37 8.30 2.08 0.19
N ALA A 38 8.54 1.74 1.46
CA ALA A 38 7.52 1.83 2.49
C ALA A 38 7.00 3.28 2.64
N ALA A 39 7.91 4.26 2.70
CA ALA A 39 7.54 5.68 2.77
C ALA A 39 6.81 6.17 1.51
N GLN A 40 7.24 5.75 0.32
CA GLN A 40 6.55 6.07 -0.93
C GLN A 40 5.11 5.53 -0.93
N LEU A 41 4.93 4.26 -0.61
CA LEU A 41 3.61 3.62 -0.56
C LEU A 41 2.72 4.30 0.48
N TYR A 42 3.26 4.62 1.66
CA TYR A 42 2.52 5.37 2.68
C TYR A 42 1.97 6.70 2.15
N GLY A 43 2.79 7.49 1.46
CA GLY A 43 2.36 8.75 0.85
C GLY A 43 1.28 8.57 -0.23
N GLU A 44 1.44 7.56 -1.10
CA GLU A 44 0.45 7.21 -2.11
C GLU A 44 -0.88 6.79 -1.47
N PHE A 45 -0.86 5.89 -0.49
CA PHE A 45 -2.07 5.42 0.20
C PHE A 45 -2.74 6.50 1.02
N LYS A 46 -1.99 7.39 1.68
CA LYS A 46 -2.58 8.54 2.39
C LYS A 46 -3.29 9.49 1.44
N SER A 47 -2.77 9.64 0.22
CA SER A 47 -3.39 10.45 -0.84
C SER A 47 -4.65 9.78 -1.41
N PHE A 48 -4.66 8.46 -1.54
CA PHE A 48 -5.86 7.72 -1.99
C PHE A 48 -6.96 7.66 -0.92
N PHE A 49 -6.58 7.68 0.36
CA PHE A 49 -7.48 7.52 1.50
C PHE A 49 -7.29 8.63 2.55
N PRO A 50 -7.60 9.89 2.20
CA PRO A 50 -7.32 11.05 3.07
C PRO A 50 -8.08 10.98 4.41
N GLU A 51 -9.30 10.44 4.38
CA GLU A 51 -10.19 10.34 5.55
C GLU A 51 -10.03 9.03 6.34
N ASN A 52 -9.12 8.14 5.94
CA ASN A 52 -8.88 6.87 6.62
C ASN A 52 -7.58 6.87 7.44
N SER A 53 -7.52 5.97 8.41
CA SER A 53 -6.31 5.63 9.16
C SER A 53 -5.33 4.85 8.28
N VAL A 54 -4.46 5.60 7.60
CA VAL A 54 -3.28 5.06 6.92
C VAL A 54 -2.10 5.36 7.84
N GLU A 55 -1.43 4.30 8.30
CA GLU A 55 -0.37 4.36 9.32
C GLU A 55 0.96 3.83 8.76
N TYR A 56 2.06 4.25 9.37
CA TYR A 56 3.43 3.86 8.98
C TYR A 56 4.15 3.18 10.13
N PHE A 57 4.60 1.93 9.93
CA PHE A 57 5.27 1.14 10.96
C PHE A 57 6.59 0.57 10.44
N VAL A 58 7.71 1.07 10.97
CA VAL A 58 9.08 0.62 10.67
C VAL A 58 9.94 0.66 11.93
N SER A 59 11.07 -0.06 11.92
CA SER A 59 12.07 0.09 12.98
C SER A 59 12.50 1.55 13.11
N TYR A 60 12.46 2.07 14.33
CA TYR A 60 13.00 3.37 14.70
C TYR A 60 14.52 3.39 14.80
N TYR A 61 15.15 2.21 14.82
CA TYR A 61 16.59 2.07 14.67
C TYR A 61 16.94 2.05 13.18
N ASP A 62 18.03 2.74 12.85
CA ASP A 62 18.58 2.74 11.50
C ASP A 62 19.08 1.37 11.06
#